data_AF-A0A3L8DPX7-F1
#
_entry.id   AF-A0A3L8DPX7-F1
#
_cell.length_a   1.000
_cell.length_b   1.000
_cell.length_c   1.000
_cell.angle_alpha   90.00
_cell.angle_beta   90.00
_cell.angle_gamma   90.00
#
_symmetry.space_group_name_H-M   'P 1'
#
loop_
_entity.id
_entity.type
_entity.pdbx_description
1 polymer ?
#
loop_
_entity_poly.entity_id
_entity_poly.type
_entity_poly.pdbx_seq_one_letter_code
_entity_poly.pdbx_strand_id
1 'polypeptide(L)'
;MMMRRLFVFCLFISATMCLSDDLTEKLTELLSMSSTEVQTCLNKSNVKVEDAMRMDRLINDSVETVDTDNSVVKVGCLFACLLQRKGIMSGSYINVDKLKELSDSKIILNHKYNALRDRILNTCSDRVRSKTNECDVIIKFVLCIIAEVKKVYRNF
;
A
#
# COMPACT_ATOMS: atom_id res chain seq x y z
N MET A 1 24.66 -16.87 -33.42
CA MET A 1 23.43 -17.34 -32.73
C MET A 1 23.46 -17.13 -31.21
N MET A 2 24.64 -17.11 -30.54
CA MET A 2 24.78 -16.89 -29.09
C MET A 2 24.48 -15.44 -28.62
N MET A 3 24.92 -14.42 -29.37
CA MET A 3 24.68 -13.00 -29.06
C MET A 3 23.19 -12.60 -29.10
N ARG A 4 22.39 -13.24 -29.98
CA ARG A 4 20.94 -12.99 -30.10
C ARG A 4 20.14 -13.53 -28.90
N ARG A 5 20.63 -14.59 -28.23
CA ARG A 5 20.01 -15.12 -27.01
C ARG A 5 20.36 -14.29 -25.77
N LEU A 6 21.58 -13.74 -25.71
CA LEU A 6 22.01 -12.78 -24.69
C LEU A 6 21.22 -11.46 -24.76
N PHE A 7 20.99 -10.93 -25.97
CA PHE A 7 20.21 -9.70 -26.15
C PHE A 7 18.77 -9.84 -25.66
N VAL A 8 18.13 -10.98 -25.93
CA VAL A 8 16.77 -11.28 -25.46
C VAL A 8 16.75 -11.41 -23.93
N PHE A 9 17.73 -12.09 -23.33
CA PHE A 9 17.87 -12.19 -21.87
C PHE A 9 18.06 -10.81 -21.21
N CYS A 10 18.91 -9.95 -21.77
CA CYS A 10 19.11 -8.60 -21.26
C CYS A 10 17.85 -7.73 -21.39
N LEU A 11 17.06 -7.89 -22.45
CA LEU A 11 15.79 -7.17 -22.65
C LEU A 11 14.73 -7.58 -21.60
N PHE A 12 14.62 -8.87 -21.28
CA PHE A 12 13.73 -9.34 -20.23
C PHE A 12 14.17 -8.84 -18.84
N ILE A 13 15.47 -8.85 -18.56
CA ILE A 13 16.03 -8.31 -17.31
C ILE A 13 15.78 -6.79 -17.24
N SER A 14 16.02 -6.04 -18.31
CA SER A 14 15.79 -4.58 -18.33
C SER A 14 14.30 -4.21 -18.21
N ALA A 15 13.39 -5.01 -18.78
CA ALA A 15 11.95 -4.77 -18.66
C ALA A 15 11.46 -4.98 -17.22
N THR A 16 12.01 -5.98 -16.52
CA THR A 16 11.71 -6.19 -15.09
C THR A 16 12.31 -5.11 -14.19
N MET A 17 13.47 -4.56 -14.54
CA MET A 17 14.15 -3.51 -13.74
C MET A 17 13.54 -2.11 -13.95
N CYS A 18 13.15 -1.73 -15.18
CA CYS A 18 12.50 -0.44 -15.44
C CYS A 18 11.18 -0.27 -14.69
N LEU A 19 10.40 -1.35 -14.53
CA LEU A 19 9.12 -1.31 -13.80
C LEU A 19 9.33 -1.18 -12.29
N SER A 20 10.39 -1.78 -11.74
CA SER A 20 10.72 -1.63 -10.32
C SER A 20 11.26 -0.23 -10.01
N ASP A 21 11.93 0.42 -10.95
CA ASP A 21 12.52 1.75 -10.74
C ASP A 21 11.44 2.84 -10.66
N ASP A 22 10.43 2.83 -11.54
CA ASP A 22 9.29 3.77 -11.48
C ASP A 22 8.45 3.61 -10.20
N LEU A 23 8.20 2.36 -9.77
CA LEU A 23 7.51 2.08 -8.51
C LEU A 23 8.35 2.52 -7.30
N THR A 24 9.66 2.28 -7.33
CA THR A 24 10.58 2.69 -6.27
C THR A 24 10.61 4.19 -6.12
N GLU A 25 10.71 4.93 -7.23
CA GLU A 25 10.73 6.40 -7.23
C GLU A 25 9.45 6.98 -6.63
N LYS A 26 8.27 6.52 -7.08
CA LYS A 26 6.97 6.96 -6.54
C LYS A 26 6.81 6.71 -5.04
N LEU A 27 7.26 5.53 -4.57
CA LEU A 27 7.22 5.17 -3.15
C LEU A 27 8.30 5.87 -2.31
N THR A 28 9.37 6.35 -2.95
CA THR A 28 10.41 7.17 -2.33
C THR A 28 9.88 8.59 -2.09
N GLU A 29 9.17 9.16 -3.08
CA GLU A 29 8.61 10.52 -3.04
C GLU A 29 7.37 10.64 -2.12
N LEU A 30 6.33 9.83 -2.39
CA LEU A 30 5.31 9.49 -1.39
C LEU A 30 6.07 8.89 -0.20
N LEU A 31 5.65 8.87 1.04
CA LEU A 31 6.51 8.41 2.17
C LEU A 31 7.79 9.24 2.43
N SER A 32 8.52 9.80 1.46
CA SER A 32 9.80 10.50 1.70
C SER A 32 10.82 9.56 2.36
N MET A 33 11.00 8.38 1.77
CA MET A 33 11.95 7.34 2.21
C MET A 33 13.17 7.30 1.31
N SER A 34 14.24 6.63 1.73
CA SER A 34 15.34 6.32 0.81
C SER A 34 14.95 5.18 -0.13
N SER A 35 15.47 5.21 -1.36
CA SER A 35 15.22 4.15 -2.34
C SER A 35 15.69 2.77 -1.86
N THR A 36 16.73 2.72 -1.01
CA THR A 36 17.24 1.47 -0.42
C THR A 36 16.24 0.87 0.57
N GLU A 37 15.57 1.67 1.38
CA GLU A 37 14.50 1.20 2.27
C GLU A 37 13.29 0.67 1.50
N VAL A 38 12.91 1.37 0.42
CA VAL A 38 11.80 0.95 -0.46
C VAL A 38 12.14 -0.37 -1.16
N GLN A 39 13.33 -0.47 -1.78
CA GLN A 39 13.79 -1.71 -2.42
C GLN A 39 13.87 -2.87 -1.44
N THR A 40 14.28 -2.63 -0.20
CA THR A 40 14.27 -3.67 0.84
C THR A 40 12.86 -4.22 1.06
N CYS A 41 11.84 -3.35 1.09
CA CYS A 41 10.45 -3.78 1.26
C CYS A 41 9.86 -4.46 0.01
N LEU A 42 10.21 -4.01 -1.20
CA LEU A 42 9.85 -4.67 -2.46
C LEU A 42 10.42 -6.10 -2.51
N ASN A 43 11.71 -6.25 -2.19
CA ASN A 43 12.37 -7.55 -2.16
C ASN A 43 11.79 -8.47 -1.07
N LYS A 44 11.54 -7.95 0.13
CA LYS A 44 10.97 -8.73 1.25
C LYS A 44 9.56 -9.24 0.94
N SER A 45 8.74 -8.42 0.28
CA SER A 45 7.34 -8.76 -0.04
C SER A 45 7.21 -9.65 -1.29
N ASN A 46 8.24 -9.69 -2.14
CA ASN A 46 8.21 -10.40 -3.43
C ASN A 46 6.97 -10.04 -4.27
N VAL A 47 6.62 -8.75 -4.21
CA VAL A 47 5.50 -8.15 -4.92
C VAL A 47 5.90 -7.88 -6.37
N LYS A 48 4.99 -8.16 -7.29
CA LYS A 48 5.15 -7.87 -8.71
C LYS A 48 4.07 -6.90 -9.18
N VAL A 49 4.22 -6.39 -10.39
CA VAL A 49 3.24 -5.48 -11.01
C VAL A 49 1.88 -6.14 -11.10
N GLU A 50 1.81 -7.44 -11.41
CA GLU A 50 0.55 -8.19 -11.48
C GLU A 50 -0.15 -8.27 -10.12
N ASP A 51 0.62 -8.34 -9.02
CA ASP A 51 0.09 -8.33 -7.67
C ASP A 51 -0.54 -6.96 -7.35
N ALA A 52 0.11 -5.87 -7.75
CA ALA A 52 -0.44 -4.52 -7.60
C ALA A 52 -1.70 -4.29 -8.46
N MET A 53 -1.71 -4.78 -9.70
CA MET A 53 -2.90 -4.75 -10.58
C MET A 53 -4.05 -5.55 -9.98
N ARG A 54 -3.76 -6.66 -9.30
CA ARG A 54 -4.79 -7.46 -8.61
C ARG A 54 -5.42 -6.70 -7.45
N MET A 55 -4.61 -5.97 -6.67
CA MET A 55 -5.09 -5.09 -5.61
C MET A 55 -5.94 -3.95 -6.17
N ASP A 56 -5.51 -3.30 -7.25
CA ASP A 56 -6.27 -2.22 -7.89
C ASP A 56 -7.68 -2.66 -8.33
N ARG A 57 -7.78 -3.83 -8.99
CA ARG A 57 -9.08 -4.42 -9.34
C ARG A 57 -9.94 -4.66 -8.11
N LEU A 58 -9.37 -5.18 -7.04
CA LEU A 58 -10.09 -5.43 -5.79
C LEU A 58 -10.66 -4.14 -5.18
N ILE A 59 -9.90 -3.04 -5.22
CA ILE A 59 -10.35 -1.71 -4.77
C ILE A 59 -11.52 -1.19 -5.62
N ASN A 60 -11.43 -1.38 -6.94
CA ASN A 60 -12.40 -0.87 -7.91
C ASN A 60 -13.70 -1.68 -7.94
N ASP A 61 -13.62 -3.00 -7.87
CA ASP A 61 -14.78 -3.91 -7.97
C ASP A 61 -15.69 -3.85 -6.74
N SER A 62 -15.34 -3.09 -5.70
CA SER A 62 -16.17 -2.82 -4.51
C SER A 62 -16.64 -4.07 -3.76
N VAL A 63 -15.92 -5.18 -3.91
CA VAL A 63 -16.29 -6.43 -3.28
C VAL A 63 -15.91 -6.34 -1.79
N GLU A 64 -16.91 -6.06 -0.95
CA GLU A 64 -16.77 -5.93 0.52
C GLU A 64 -16.29 -7.23 1.19
N THR A 65 -16.31 -8.34 0.44
CA THR A 65 -15.95 -9.68 0.90
C THR A 65 -15.14 -10.41 -0.17
N VAL A 66 -13.88 -10.03 -0.37
CA VAL A 66 -12.95 -10.85 -1.19
C VAL A 66 -12.04 -11.63 -0.26
N ASP A 67 -12.02 -12.93 -0.47
CA ASP A 67 -10.98 -13.79 0.06
C ASP A 67 -9.64 -13.30 -0.46
N THR A 68 -8.82 -12.72 0.41
CA THR A 68 -7.55 -12.10 0.04
C THR A 68 -6.63 -13.17 -0.52
N ASP A 69 -6.49 -13.22 -1.84
CA ASP A 69 -5.55 -14.13 -2.48
C ASP A 69 -4.10 -13.71 -2.17
N ASN A 70 -3.17 -14.62 -2.47
CA ASN A 70 -1.76 -14.42 -2.16
C ASN A 70 -1.17 -13.15 -2.82
N SER A 71 -1.70 -12.73 -3.97
CA SER A 71 -1.26 -11.50 -4.64
C SER A 71 -1.62 -10.27 -3.82
N VAL A 72 -2.84 -10.20 -3.31
CA VAL A 72 -3.29 -9.12 -2.41
C VAL A 72 -2.49 -9.13 -1.10
N VAL A 73 -2.24 -10.31 -0.54
CA VAL A 73 -1.42 -10.47 0.69
C VAL A 73 -0.01 -9.89 0.52
N LYS A 74 0.66 -10.15 -0.61
CA LYS A 74 1.98 -9.58 -0.88
C LYS A 74 1.99 -8.06 -0.90
N VAL A 75 0.97 -7.45 -1.51
CA VAL A 75 0.81 -5.99 -1.51
C VAL A 75 0.58 -5.48 -0.09
N GLY A 76 -0.22 -6.17 0.71
CA GLY A 76 -0.36 -5.88 2.15
C GLY A 76 0.97 -5.94 2.90
N CYS A 77 1.80 -6.95 2.63
CA CYS A 77 3.12 -7.08 3.22
C CYS A 77 4.09 -5.99 2.78
N LEU A 78 4.02 -5.53 1.52
CA LEU A 78 4.78 -4.38 1.06
C LEU A 78 4.44 -3.16 1.90
N PHE A 79 3.15 -2.83 2.01
CA PHE A 79 2.71 -1.66 2.78
C PHE A 79 3.02 -1.78 4.27
N ALA A 80 2.85 -2.96 4.87
CA ALA A 80 3.24 -3.19 6.26
C ALA A 80 4.73 -2.90 6.48
N CYS A 81 5.61 -3.39 5.59
CA CYS A 81 7.04 -3.12 5.66
C CYS A 81 7.35 -1.62 5.58
N LEU A 82 6.76 -0.92 4.61
CA LEU A 82 6.97 0.53 4.40
C LEU A 82 6.49 1.35 5.61
N LEU A 83 5.32 1.03 6.15
CA LEU A 83 4.75 1.72 7.32
C LEU A 83 5.54 1.43 8.60
N GLN A 84 6.11 0.24 8.74
CA GLN A 84 7.02 -0.08 9.84
C GLN A 84 8.32 0.72 9.74
N ARG A 85 8.91 0.84 8.54
CA ARG A 85 10.09 1.69 8.31
C ARG A 85 9.83 3.16 8.65
N LYS A 86 8.60 3.64 8.41
CA LYS A 86 8.17 4.98 8.84
C LYS A 86 7.81 5.10 10.32
N GLY A 87 7.84 4.01 11.08
CA GLY A 87 7.42 4.00 12.47
C GLY A 87 5.94 4.33 12.66
N ILE A 88 5.13 4.19 11.60
CA ILE A 88 3.66 4.31 11.61
C ILE A 88 3.05 2.98 12.06
N MET A 89 3.74 1.86 11.83
CA MET A 89 3.29 0.54 12.23
C MET A 89 4.34 -0.14 13.10
N SER A 90 3.91 -0.97 14.06
CA SER A 90 4.77 -1.82 14.87
C SER A 90 4.12 -3.20 15.01
N GLY A 91 4.69 -4.21 14.33
CA GLY A 91 4.00 -5.48 14.15
C GLY A 91 2.65 -5.25 13.47
N SER A 92 1.56 -5.73 14.07
CA SER A 92 0.18 -5.52 13.60
C SER A 92 -0.46 -4.22 14.10
N TYR A 93 0.20 -3.43 14.96
CA TYR A 93 -0.38 -2.21 15.50
C TYR A 93 -0.13 -1.01 14.58
N ILE A 94 -1.20 -0.26 14.24
CA ILE A 94 -1.14 0.97 13.46
C ILE A 94 -1.20 2.18 14.40
N ASN A 95 -0.15 3.00 14.40
CA ASN A 95 -0.15 4.31 15.03
C ASN A 95 -0.90 5.31 14.13
N VAL A 96 -2.20 5.43 14.40
CA VAL A 96 -3.11 6.27 13.61
C VAL A 96 -2.72 7.75 13.68
N ASP A 97 -2.19 8.21 14.82
CA ASP A 97 -1.85 9.62 14.99
C ASP A 97 -0.64 10.01 14.13
N LYS A 98 0.39 9.17 14.07
CA LYS A 98 1.48 9.34 13.10
C LYS A 98 1.01 9.26 11.64
N LEU A 99 0.01 8.43 11.36
CA LEU A 99 -0.57 8.36 10.01
C LEU A 99 -1.32 9.65 9.65
N LYS A 100 -2.01 10.28 10.61
CA LYS A 100 -2.66 11.60 10.43
C LYS A 100 -1.61 12.68 10.19
N GLU A 101 -0.55 12.72 11.00
CA GLU A 101 0.57 13.66 10.82
C GLU A 101 1.21 13.54 9.43
N LEU A 102 1.46 12.31 8.96
CA LEU A 102 1.96 12.08 7.61
C LEU A 102 0.96 12.60 6.55
N SER A 103 -0.34 12.38 6.76
CA SER A 103 -1.38 12.85 5.83
C SER A 103 -1.47 14.37 5.81
N ASP A 104 -1.39 15.04 6.95
CA ASP A 104 -1.39 16.50 7.07
C ASP A 104 -0.17 17.14 6.40
N SER A 105 0.98 16.47 6.45
CA SER A 105 2.20 16.94 5.80
C SER A 105 2.15 16.86 4.25
N LYS A 106 1.25 16.04 3.71
CA LYS A 106 1.18 15.75 2.26
C LYS A 106 -0.09 16.25 1.59
N ILE A 107 -1.18 16.44 2.33
CA ILE A 107 -2.50 16.79 1.77
C ILE A 107 -3.07 17.99 2.53
N ILE A 108 -3.18 19.13 1.85
CA ILE A 108 -3.85 20.31 2.39
C ILE A 108 -5.34 20.18 2.11
N LEU A 109 -6.11 19.82 3.13
CA LEU A 109 -7.57 19.80 3.08
C LEU A 109 -8.16 20.90 3.98
N ASN A 110 -9.42 21.28 3.73
CA ASN A 110 -10.14 22.12 4.67
C ASN A 110 -10.50 21.35 5.96
N HIS A 111 -10.85 22.10 7.02
CA HIS A 111 -11.15 21.53 8.34
C HIS A 111 -12.23 20.43 8.30
N LYS A 112 -13.27 20.57 7.46
CA LYS A 112 -14.34 19.58 7.35
C LYS A 112 -13.83 18.24 6.81
N TYR A 113 -12.97 18.29 5.79
CA TYR A 113 -12.36 17.09 5.21
C TYR A 113 -11.30 16.46 6.13
N ASN A 114 -10.56 17.26 6.91
CA ASN A 114 -9.65 16.73 7.94
C ASN A 114 -10.39 15.95 9.02
N ALA A 115 -11.46 16.52 9.59
CA ALA A 115 -12.25 15.84 10.60
C ALA A 115 -12.89 14.54 10.07
N LEU A 116 -13.33 14.54 8.81
CA LEU A 116 -13.85 13.35 8.15
C LEU A 116 -12.78 12.27 7.98
N ARG A 117 -11.60 12.65 7.45
CA ARG A 117 -10.46 11.74 7.28
C ARG A 117 -10.08 11.10 8.62
N ASP A 118 -9.92 11.90 9.67
CA ASP A 118 -9.51 11.43 10.99
C ASP A 118 -10.53 10.44 11.58
N ARG A 119 -11.83 10.72 11.41
CA ARG A 119 -12.90 9.80 11.79
C ARG A 119 -12.80 8.46 11.06
N ILE A 120 -12.55 8.48 9.74
CA ILE A 120 -12.40 7.27 8.93
C ILE A 120 -11.18 6.46 9.40
N LEU A 121 -10.03 7.12 9.58
CA LEU A 121 -8.80 6.47 10.03
C LEU A 121 -8.97 5.82 11.41
N ASN A 122 -9.60 6.51 12.36
CA ASN A 122 -9.90 5.96 13.69
C ASN A 122 -10.83 4.74 13.59
N THR A 123 -11.94 4.88 12.86
CA THR A 123 -12.92 3.80 12.66
C THR A 123 -12.28 2.55 12.08
N CYS A 124 -11.42 2.71 11.07
CA CYS A 124 -10.77 1.60 10.41
C CYS A 124 -9.68 0.95 11.24
N SER A 125 -8.96 1.73 12.05
CA SER A 125 -7.96 1.18 12.98
C SER A 125 -8.62 0.34 14.06
N ASP A 126 -9.75 0.81 14.61
CA ASP A 126 -10.52 0.05 15.60
C ASP A 126 -11.00 -1.30 15.04
N ARG A 127 -11.42 -1.35 13.77
CA ARG A 127 -11.87 -2.60 13.11
C ARG A 127 -10.76 -3.64 12.94
N VAL A 128 -9.50 -3.24 12.89
CA VAL A 128 -8.37 -4.17 12.71
C VAL A 128 -7.58 -4.42 14.00
N ARG A 129 -7.93 -3.77 15.12
CA ARG A 129 -7.20 -3.82 16.39
C ARG A 129 -6.93 -5.23 16.93
N SER A 130 -7.87 -6.17 16.74
CA SER A 130 -7.73 -7.56 17.24
C SER A 130 -6.94 -8.48 16.31
N LYS A 131 -6.45 -7.98 15.17
CA LYS A 131 -5.76 -8.80 14.17
C LYS A 131 -4.25 -8.80 14.42
N THR A 132 -3.63 -9.93 14.08
CA THR A 132 -2.22 -10.21 14.43
C THR A 132 -1.30 -10.32 13.23
N ASN A 133 -1.82 -10.67 12.04
CA ASN A 133 -1.02 -10.70 10.82
C ASN A 133 -0.89 -9.29 10.23
N GLU A 134 0.33 -8.76 10.20
CA GLU A 134 0.64 -7.40 9.75
C GLU A 134 0.19 -7.10 8.31
N CYS A 135 0.34 -8.05 7.39
CA CYS A 135 -0.05 -7.88 6.00
C CYS A 135 -1.57 -7.80 5.86
N ASP A 136 -2.29 -8.71 6.54
CA ASP A 136 -3.75 -8.77 6.55
C ASP A 136 -4.37 -7.54 7.22
N VAL A 137 -3.78 -7.08 8.32
CA VAL A 137 -4.18 -5.86 9.02
C VAL A 137 -4.21 -4.68 8.07
N ILE A 138 -3.13 -4.47 7.30
CA ILE A 138 -3.06 -3.33 6.38
C ILE A 138 -4.07 -3.45 5.24
N ILE A 139 -4.25 -4.64 4.66
CA ILE A 139 -5.25 -4.82 3.59
C ILE A 139 -6.62 -4.47 4.13
N LYS A 140 -7.01 -5.04 5.27
CA LYS A 140 -8.34 -4.80 5.85
C LYS A 140 -8.52 -3.35 6.29
N PHE A 141 -7.46 -2.70 6.76
CA PHE A 141 -7.47 -1.27 7.08
C PHE A 141 -7.72 -0.41 5.84
N VAL A 142 -6.99 -0.66 4.75
CA VAL A 142 -7.15 0.04 3.46
C VAL A 142 -8.55 -0.17 2.87
N LEU A 143 -9.05 -1.41 2.88
CA LEU A 143 -10.39 -1.71 2.39
C LEU A 143 -11.48 -1.04 3.22
N CYS A 144 -11.29 -0.97 4.54
CA CYS A 144 -12.18 -0.19 5.38
C CYS A 144 -12.19 1.29 4.98
N ILE A 145 -11.02 1.91 4.76
CA ILE A 145 -10.95 3.33 4.35
C ILE A 145 -11.72 3.54 3.05
N ILE A 146 -11.48 2.70 2.05
CA ILE A 146 -12.17 2.78 0.75
C ILE A 146 -13.69 2.64 0.93
N ALA A 147 -14.14 1.69 1.74
CA ALA A 147 -15.56 1.49 2.00
C ALA A 147 -16.20 2.70 2.71
N GLU A 148 -15.54 3.26 3.73
CA GLU A 148 -16.03 4.46 4.43
C GLU A 148 -16.04 5.70 3.52
N VAL A 149 -15.00 5.89 2.69
CA VAL A 149 -14.96 6.96 1.69
C VAL A 149 -16.10 6.81 0.67
N LYS A 150 -16.34 5.58 0.16
CA LYS A 150 -17.47 5.31 -0.74
C LYS A 150 -18.82 5.64 -0.08
N LYS A 151 -19.01 5.32 1.21
CA LYS A 151 -20.24 5.67 1.95
C LYS A 151 -20.43 7.18 2.03
N VAL A 152 -19.35 7.95 2.25
CA VAL A 152 -19.43 9.41 2.24
C VAL A 152 -19.91 9.91 0.88
N TYR A 153 -19.28 9.47 -0.21
CA TYR A 153 -19.65 9.92 -1.56
C TYR A 153 -21.07 9.52 -1.98
N ARG A 154 -21.60 8.39 -1.52
CA ARG A 154 -23.01 7.99 -1.77
C ARG A 154 -24.04 8.82 -1.00
N ASN A 155 -23.62 9.48 0.08
CA ASN A 155 -24.48 10.29 0.94
C ASN A 155 -24.46 11.79 0.57
N PHE A 156 -23.75 12.15 -0.51
CA PHE A 156 -23.79 13.46 -1.17
C PHE A 156 -24.56 13.35 -2.48
#